data_AF-M6RQ95-F1
#
_entry.id   AF-M6RQ95-F1
#
_cell.length_a   1.000
_cell.length_b   1.000
_cell.length_c   1.000
_cell.angle_alpha   90.00
_cell.angle_beta   90.00
_cell.angle_gamma   90.00
#
_symmetry.space_group_name_H-M   'P 1'
#
loop_
_entity.id
_entity.type
_entity.pdbx_description
1 polymer ?
#
loop_
_entity_poly.entity_id
_entity_poly.type
_entity_poly.pdbx_seq_one_letter_code
_entity_poly.pdbx_strand_id
1 'polypeptide(L)'
;MTSEKLLPQRENKFLIPMYLPESSILKEYLIFARQREKEYHTRLKKLYPFRILFENCTTEILKNAQNSFDQKEINFPGKKIELNFSLSFIPFYASYSVSNNWNNEGEKILLSYRRKKLVELLKQNPNLKTRILESFTFSSSIYKPNKEDHFFPLFTDDVLWGRPLYGTVNLAAGFGTSLIGIFTLPFDQGEKLQKGFQSLFFSLPELVFFNIRKGTFPSVSIKEIPEELFQFQDED
;
A
#
# COMPACT_ATOMS: atom_id res chain seq x y z
N MET A 1 -0.66 29.96 23.27
CA MET A 1 0.01 28.65 23.51
C MET A 1 -1.00 27.59 23.14
N THR A 2 -0.76 26.99 21.98
CA THR A 2 -1.70 26.20 21.19
C THR A 2 -1.89 24.81 21.79
N SER A 3 -3.16 24.44 21.89
CA SER A 3 -3.65 23.12 22.26
C SER A 3 -3.25 22.12 21.17
N GLU A 4 -2.25 21.29 21.44
CA GLU A 4 -1.99 20.09 20.66
C GLU A 4 -3.21 19.16 20.83
N LYS A 5 -4.11 19.15 19.83
CA LYS A 5 -5.13 18.10 19.70
C LYS A 5 -4.41 16.80 19.35
N LEU A 6 -3.89 16.14 20.39
CA LEU A 6 -3.42 14.77 20.34
C LEU A 6 -4.60 13.88 19.97
N LEU A 7 -4.44 13.07 18.92
CA LEU A 7 -5.23 11.84 18.78
C LEU A 7 -5.19 11.09 20.12
N PRO A 8 -6.28 10.44 20.56
CA PRO A 8 -6.33 9.79 21.87
C PRO A 8 -5.34 8.61 21.92
N GLN A 9 -4.09 8.89 22.26
CA GLN A 9 -3.12 7.91 22.68
C GLN A 9 -3.25 7.78 24.20
N ARG A 10 -3.72 6.63 24.66
CA ARG A 10 -3.74 6.32 26.09
C ARG A 10 -2.29 6.20 26.57
N GLU A 11 -1.81 7.23 27.27
CA GLU A 11 -0.45 7.28 27.85
C GLU A 11 -0.22 6.21 28.94
N ASN A 12 -1.31 5.71 29.53
CA ASN A 12 -1.24 4.68 30.56
C ASN A 12 -1.47 3.28 29.97
N LYS A 13 -0.50 2.38 30.19
CA LYS A 13 -0.66 0.93 30.01
C LYS A 13 -1.60 0.38 31.08
N PHE A 14 -2.88 0.69 30.98
CA PHE A 14 -3.89 -0.04 31.73
C PHE A 14 -4.06 -1.41 31.07
N LEU A 15 -3.77 -2.47 31.81
CA LEU A 15 -4.30 -3.78 31.48
C LEU A 15 -5.82 -3.65 31.59
N ILE A 16 -6.50 -3.52 30.45
CA ILE A 16 -7.94 -3.71 30.42
C ILE A 16 -8.14 -5.15 30.92
N PRO A 17 -8.81 -5.38 32.06
CA PRO A 17 -9.09 -6.74 32.51
C PRO A 17 -10.05 -7.35 31.49
N MET A 18 -9.49 -7.98 30.47
CA MET A 18 -10.23 -8.78 29.53
C MET A 18 -10.57 -10.07 30.25
N TYR A 19 -11.82 -10.18 30.67
CA TYR A 19 -12.37 -11.47 31.04
C TYR A 19 -12.38 -12.32 29.76
N LEU A 20 -11.38 -13.19 29.63
CA LEU A 20 -11.37 -14.19 28.58
C LEU A 20 -12.38 -15.26 28.98
N PRO A 21 -13.47 -15.45 28.21
CA PRO A 21 -14.43 -16.50 28.51
C PRO A 21 -13.76 -17.88 28.42
N GLU A 22 -14.41 -18.90 28.97
CA GLU A 22 -13.90 -20.26 28.92
C GLU A 22 -13.59 -20.71 27.49
N SER A 23 -12.62 -21.63 27.36
CA SER A 23 -12.14 -22.11 26.05
C SER A 23 -13.24 -22.68 25.13
N SER A 24 -14.31 -23.23 25.71
CA SER A 24 -15.51 -23.72 25.01
C SER A 24 -16.27 -22.56 24.34
N ILE A 25 -16.54 -21.50 25.10
CA ILE A 25 -17.24 -20.29 24.65
C ILE A 25 -16.38 -19.54 23.62
N LEU A 26 -15.06 -19.46 23.83
CA LEU A 26 -14.14 -18.85 22.86
C LEU A 26 -14.18 -19.55 21.49
N LYS A 27 -14.25 -20.89 21.47
CA LYS A 27 -14.38 -21.65 20.23
C LYS A 27 -15.66 -21.30 19.49
N GLU A 28 -16.77 -21.17 20.21
CA GLU A 28 -18.07 -20.80 19.65
C GLU A 28 -18.05 -19.37 19.08
N TYR A 29 -17.54 -18.39 19.84
CA TYR A 29 -17.37 -17.02 19.35
C TYR A 29 -16.45 -16.92 18.13
N LEU A 30 -15.40 -17.72 18.07
CA LEU A 30 -14.50 -17.76 16.93
C LEU A 30 -15.20 -18.33 15.67
N ILE A 31 -16.09 -19.30 15.82
CA ILE A 31 -16.93 -19.78 14.71
C ILE A 31 -17.86 -18.66 14.22
N PHE A 32 -18.56 -17.97 15.13
CA PHE A 32 -19.44 -16.86 14.76
C PHE A 32 -18.69 -15.68 14.12
N ALA A 33 -17.53 -15.32 14.67
CA ALA A 33 -16.69 -14.25 14.13
C ALA A 33 -16.25 -14.56 12.70
N ARG A 34 -15.77 -15.79 12.44
CA ARG A 34 -15.41 -16.24 11.09
C ARG A 34 -16.60 -16.25 10.13
N GLN A 35 -17.79 -16.62 10.59
CA GLN A 35 -18.99 -16.60 9.75
C GLN A 35 -19.39 -15.15 9.39
N ARG A 36 -19.38 -14.25 10.38
CA ARG A 36 -19.67 -12.82 10.16
C ARG A 36 -18.63 -12.16 9.26
N GLU A 37 -17.36 -12.49 9.42
CA GLU A 37 -16.29 -12.00 8.55
C GLU A 37 -16.52 -12.41 7.10
N LYS A 38 -16.86 -13.69 6.85
CA LYS A 38 -17.18 -14.19 5.49
C LYS A 38 -18.40 -13.49 4.89
N GLU A 39 -19.46 -13.31 5.68
CA GLU A 39 -20.67 -12.62 5.26
C GLU A 39 -20.40 -11.14 4.93
N TYR A 40 -19.67 -10.46 5.81
CA TYR A 40 -19.23 -9.08 5.62
C TYR A 40 -18.39 -8.93 4.35
N HIS A 41 -17.40 -9.81 4.14
CA HIS A 41 -16.56 -9.80 2.95
C HIS A 41 -17.36 -10.01 1.66
N THR A 42 -18.38 -10.89 1.70
CA THR A 42 -19.28 -11.13 0.56
C THR A 42 -20.13 -9.90 0.26
N ARG A 43 -20.69 -9.26 1.28
CA ARG A 43 -21.44 -8.00 1.13
C ARG A 43 -20.57 -6.88 0.58
N LEU A 44 -19.34 -6.75 1.09
CA LEU A 44 -18.40 -5.73 0.66
C LEU A 44 -18.05 -5.89 -0.83
N LYS A 45 -17.79 -7.13 -1.30
CA LYS A 45 -17.58 -7.42 -2.74
C LYS A 45 -18.78 -7.09 -3.61
N LYS A 46 -20.00 -7.22 -3.09
CA LYS A 46 -21.24 -6.90 -3.82
C LYS A 46 -21.48 -5.38 -3.88
N LEU A 47 -21.19 -4.67 -2.80
CA LEU A 47 -21.36 -3.22 -2.70
C LEU A 47 -20.28 -2.46 -3.46
N TYR A 48 -19.05 -2.96 -3.42
CA TYR A 48 -17.88 -2.34 -4.02
C TYR A 48 -17.19 -3.35 -4.95
N PRO A 49 -17.77 -3.60 -6.14
CA PRO A 49 -17.12 -4.45 -7.13
C PRO A 49 -15.79 -3.82 -7.52
N PHE A 50 -14.73 -4.63 -7.53
CA PHE A 50 -13.42 -4.19 -8.00
C PHE A 50 -13.15 -4.78 -9.37
N ARG A 51 -13.21 -3.95 -10.41
CA ARG A 51 -12.86 -4.32 -11.78
C ARG A 51 -11.64 -3.52 -12.19
N ILE A 52 -10.52 -4.21 -12.40
CA ILE A 52 -9.20 -3.60 -12.63
C ILE A 52 -9.21 -2.48 -13.69
N LEU A 53 -10.02 -2.61 -14.74
CA LEU A 53 -10.06 -1.67 -15.86
C LEU A 53 -11.07 -0.52 -15.69
N PHE A 54 -12.09 -0.65 -14.84
CA PHE A 54 -13.24 0.27 -14.82
C PHE A 54 -13.65 0.73 -13.42
N GLU A 55 -13.53 -0.13 -12.41
CA GLU A 55 -13.96 0.08 -11.03
C GLU A 55 -12.78 -0.22 -10.11
N ASN A 56 -11.72 0.58 -10.23
CA ASN A 56 -10.53 0.48 -9.41
C ASN A 56 -10.36 1.75 -8.56
N CYS A 57 -9.37 1.79 -7.67
CA CYS A 57 -9.17 2.93 -6.78
C CYS A 57 -9.01 4.25 -7.55
N THR A 58 -8.31 4.23 -8.69
CA THR A 58 -8.06 5.43 -9.49
C THR A 58 -9.32 5.91 -10.19
N THR A 59 -10.08 5.02 -10.84
CA THR A 59 -11.33 5.41 -11.51
C THR A 59 -12.38 5.89 -10.53
N GLU A 60 -12.49 5.25 -9.36
CA GLU A 60 -13.41 5.67 -8.30
C GLU A 60 -13.02 7.01 -7.67
N ILE A 61 -11.73 7.29 -7.46
CA ILE A 61 -11.28 8.61 -6.99
C ILE A 61 -11.66 9.70 -8.00
N LEU A 62 -11.35 9.51 -9.28
CA LEU A 62 -11.66 10.49 -10.33
C LEU A 62 -13.17 10.70 -10.47
N LYS A 63 -13.94 9.61 -10.45
CA LYS A 63 -15.42 9.64 -10.54
C LYS A 63 -16.02 10.43 -9.37
N ASN A 64 -15.62 10.12 -8.13
CA ASN A 64 -16.14 10.79 -6.96
C ASN A 64 -15.73 12.27 -6.91
N ALA A 65 -14.49 12.60 -7.28
CA ALA A 65 -14.04 13.97 -7.39
C ALA A 65 -14.90 14.76 -8.40
N GLN A 66 -15.10 14.24 -9.61
CA GLN A 66 -15.90 14.91 -10.65
C GLN A 66 -17.38 15.05 -10.27
N ASN A 67 -17.97 14.00 -9.70
CA ASN A 67 -19.38 13.99 -9.29
C ASN A 67 -19.67 14.94 -8.12
N SER A 68 -18.66 15.24 -7.28
CA SER A 68 -18.82 16.16 -6.14
C SER A 68 -19.11 17.60 -6.57
N PHE A 69 -18.70 18.00 -7.78
CA PHE A 69 -19.03 19.30 -8.37
C PHE A 69 -20.44 19.32 -8.97
N ASP A 70 -20.87 18.21 -9.58
CA ASP A 70 -22.20 18.07 -10.18
C ASP A 70 -23.32 18.19 -9.14
N GLN A 71 -23.09 17.69 -7.92
CA GLN A 71 -24.06 17.77 -6.83
C GLN A 71 -24.24 19.18 -6.27
N LYS A 72 -23.24 20.05 -6.42
CA LYS A 72 -23.23 21.39 -5.81
C LYS A 72 -23.63 22.52 -6.78
N GLU A 73 -23.99 22.19 -8.03
CA GLU A 73 -24.18 23.16 -9.11
C GLU A 73 -22.95 24.07 -9.33
N ILE A 74 -21.77 23.62 -8.91
CA ILE A 74 -20.51 24.34 -9.10
C ILE A 74 -19.89 23.87 -10.41
N ASN A 75 -19.45 24.81 -11.24
CA ASN A 75 -18.72 24.49 -12.46
C ASN A 75 -17.46 23.69 -12.13
N PHE A 76 -17.26 22.58 -12.84
CA PHE A 76 -16.06 21.77 -12.69
C PHE A 76 -14.81 22.59 -13.10
N PRO A 77 -13.75 22.62 -12.27
CA PRO A 77 -12.54 23.40 -12.55
C PRO A 77 -11.68 22.73 -13.63
N GLY A 78 -12.02 22.97 -14.90
CA GLY A 78 -11.33 22.44 -16.07
C GLY A 78 -12.21 21.52 -16.91
N LYS A 79 -11.60 20.50 -17.54
CA LYS A 79 -12.27 19.51 -18.37
C LYS A 79 -12.41 18.18 -17.62
N LYS A 80 -13.61 17.62 -17.63
CA LYS A 80 -13.86 16.27 -17.08
C LYS A 80 -13.13 15.21 -17.90
N ILE A 81 -12.61 14.21 -17.20
CA ILE A 81 -11.93 13.04 -17.75
C ILE A 81 -12.98 11.95 -17.96
N GLU A 82 -13.06 11.43 -19.19
CA GLU A 82 -13.89 10.28 -19.52
C GLU A 82 -13.22 8.98 -19.04
N LEU A 83 -13.91 8.19 -18.22
CA LEU A 83 -13.32 7.00 -17.59
C LEU A 83 -13.48 5.71 -18.40
N ASN A 84 -14.49 5.62 -19.27
CA ASN A 84 -14.82 4.36 -19.97
C ASN A 84 -13.82 3.96 -21.05
N PHE A 85 -13.11 4.93 -21.65
CA PHE A 85 -12.19 4.72 -22.78
C PHE A 85 -10.81 5.36 -22.57
N SER A 86 -10.47 5.73 -21.33
CA SER A 86 -9.15 6.32 -21.04
C SER A 86 -8.24 5.34 -20.32
N LEU A 87 -6.94 5.58 -20.43
CA LEU A 87 -5.91 4.90 -19.63
C LEU A 87 -5.87 5.41 -18.18
N SER A 88 -6.82 6.26 -17.77
CA SER A 88 -6.90 6.85 -16.43
C SER A 88 -7.29 5.84 -15.35
N PHE A 89 -7.46 4.56 -15.69
CA PHE A 89 -7.46 3.46 -14.72
C PHE A 89 -6.04 3.14 -14.20
N ILE A 90 -4.99 3.60 -14.88
CA ILE A 90 -3.59 3.44 -14.47
C ILE A 90 -3.19 4.67 -13.63
N PRO A 91 -2.72 4.52 -12.38
CA PRO A 91 -2.47 5.65 -11.48
C PRO A 91 -1.57 6.76 -12.05
N PHE A 92 -0.47 6.40 -12.72
CA PHE A 92 0.44 7.41 -13.29
C PHE A 92 -0.22 8.20 -14.42
N TYR A 93 -0.98 7.52 -15.28
CA TYR A 93 -1.66 8.16 -16.41
C TYR A 93 -2.84 9.01 -15.91
N ALA A 94 -3.54 8.57 -14.85
CA ALA A 94 -4.54 9.37 -14.19
C ALA A 94 -3.98 10.68 -13.64
N SER A 95 -2.82 10.63 -12.97
CA SER A 95 -2.12 11.84 -12.50
C SER A 95 -1.79 12.78 -13.67
N TYR A 96 -1.27 12.23 -14.78
CA TYR A 96 -1.01 13.00 -16.00
C TYR A 96 -2.30 13.62 -16.57
N SER A 97 -3.39 12.84 -16.63
CA SER A 97 -4.68 13.31 -17.13
C SER A 97 -5.27 14.40 -16.25
N VAL A 98 -5.16 14.31 -14.92
CA VAL A 98 -5.57 15.35 -13.98
C VAL A 98 -4.75 16.62 -14.21
N SER A 99 -3.43 16.49 -14.31
CA SER A 99 -2.53 17.64 -14.51
C SER A 99 -2.85 18.42 -15.80
N ASN A 100 -3.24 17.72 -16.87
CA ASN A 100 -3.51 18.34 -18.16
C ASN A 100 -4.95 18.82 -18.36
N ASN A 101 -5.93 18.24 -17.66
CA ASN A 101 -7.35 18.54 -17.90
C ASN A 101 -7.97 19.40 -16.79
N TRP A 102 -7.50 19.30 -15.56
CA TRP A 102 -8.05 20.05 -14.43
C TRP A 102 -7.24 21.33 -14.19
N ASN A 103 -7.91 22.38 -13.72
CA ASN A 103 -7.24 23.60 -13.28
C ASN A 103 -6.59 23.34 -11.91
N ASN A 104 -5.31 22.98 -11.92
CA ASN A 104 -4.52 22.73 -10.73
C ASN A 104 -3.54 23.88 -10.46
N GLU A 105 -3.16 24.06 -9.20
CA GLU A 105 -2.18 25.07 -8.78
C GLU A 105 -0.73 24.60 -8.94
N GLY A 106 -0.53 23.33 -9.32
CA GLY A 106 0.77 22.73 -9.57
C GLY A 106 0.85 21.27 -9.12
N GLU A 107 2.04 20.70 -9.26
CA GLU A 107 2.37 19.33 -8.84
C GLU A 107 3.36 19.36 -7.67
N LYS A 108 3.10 18.57 -6.64
CA LYS A 108 4.02 18.36 -5.51
C LYS A 108 4.37 16.88 -5.39
N ILE A 109 5.66 16.57 -5.43
CA ILE A 109 6.16 15.21 -5.28
C ILE A 109 6.37 14.91 -3.80
N LEU A 110 5.59 13.97 -3.28
CA LEU A 110 5.77 13.42 -1.93
C LEU A 110 6.47 12.06 -2.01
N LEU A 111 7.63 11.95 -1.37
CA LEU A 111 8.36 10.68 -1.29
C LEU A 111 7.65 9.72 -0.34
N SER A 112 7.58 8.44 -0.72
CA SER A 112 7.20 7.37 0.20
C SER A 112 8.13 7.32 1.41
N TYR A 113 7.64 6.84 2.55
CA TYR A 113 8.40 6.72 3.80
C TYR A 113 9.82 6.16 3.60
N ARG A 114 9.95 5.00 2.93
CA ARG A 114 11.25 4.37 2.66
C ARG A 114 12.19 5.29 1.89
N ARG A 115 11.72 5.84 0.75
CA ARG A 115 12.53 6.77 -0.07
C ARG A 115 12.97 8.00 0.71
N LYS A 116 12.10 8.56 1.55
CA LYS A 116 12.44 9.70 2.43
C LYS A 116 13.57 9.31 3.40
N LYS A 117 13.42 8.20 4.13
CA LYS A 117 14.45 7.69 5.06
C LYS A 117 15.75 7.32 4.36
N LEU A 118 15.69 6.75 3.16
CA LEU A 118 16.87 6.39 2.36
C LEU A 118 17.65 7.65 1.96
N VAL A 119 16.97 8.72 1.55
CA VAL A 119 17.61 10.00 1.24
C VAL A 119 18.25 10.61 2.49
N GLU A 120 17.57 10.59 3.63
CA GLU A 120 18.12 11.07 4.92
C GLU A 120 19.38 10.28 5.32
N LEU A 121 19.32 8.95 5.22
CA LEU A 121 20.40 8.05 5.58
C LEU A 121 21.62 8.20 4.66
N LEU A 122 21.41 8.34 3.34
CA LEU A 122 22.50 8.55 2.39
C LEU A 122 23.11 9.97 2.48
N LYS A 123 22.35 10.97 2.96
CA LYS A 123 22.93 12.29 3.29
C LYS A 123 23.87 12.22 4.48
N GLN A 124 23.54 11.41 5.49
CA GLN A 124 24.38 11.24 6.68
C GLN A 124 25.57 10.31 6.43
N ASN A 125 25.39 9.28 5.61
CA ASN A 125 26.42 8.29 5.31
C ASN A 125 26.38 7.89 3.81
N PRO A 126 27.08 8.62 2.93
CA PRO A 126 27.03 8.42 1.48
C PRO A 126 27.81 7.19 0.96
N ASN A 127 28.06 6.19 1.81
CA ASN A 127 28.85 5.02 1.46
C ASN A 127 28.11 4.08 0.48
N LEU A 128 28.83 3.58 -0.54
CA LEU A 128 28.33 2.58 -1.48
C LEU A 128 27.87 1.30 -0.77
N LYS A 129 28.59 0.87 0.27
CA LYS A 129 28.20 -0.30 1.09
C LYS A 129 26.80 -0.12 1.67
N THR A 130 26.52 1.06 2.21
CA THR A 130 25.21 1.42 2.77
C THR A 130 24.12 1.34 1.69
N ARG A 131 24.37 1.89 0.51
CA ARG A 131 23.43 1.81 -0.63
C ARG A 131 23.14 0.35 -1.03
N ILE A 132 24.16 -0.50 -1.07
CA ILE A 132 24.00 -1.92 -1.38
C ILE A 132 23.16 -2.62 -0.30
N LEU A 133 23.47 -2.42 0.99
CA LEU A 133 22.72 -3.03 2.08
C LEU A 133 21.25 -2.58 2.12
N GLU A 134 20.97 -1.31 1.82
CA GLU A 134 19.60 -0.78 1.75
C GLU A 134 18.82 -1.21 0.51
N SER A 135 19.49 -1.83 -0.48
CA SER A 135 18.83 -2.39 -1.67
C SER A 135 18.15 -3.73 -1.39
N PHE A 136 18.57 -4.46 -0.34
CA PHE A 136 18.01 -5.75 0.03
C PHE A 136 17.06 -5.64 1.22
N THR A 137 15.96 -6.40 1.19
CA THR A 137 14.97 -6.41 2.28
C THR A 137 15.49 -6.98 3.58
N PHE A 138 16.41 -7.94 3.53
CA PHE A 138 16.95 -8.60 4.72
C PHE A 138 18.12 -7.86 5.39
N SER A 139 18.77 -6.93 4.70
CA SER A 139 19.86 -6.11 5.26
C SER A 139 19.52 -4.63 5.44
N SER A 140 18.33 -4.20 5.00
CA SER A 140 17.89 -2.83 5.18
C SER A 140 17.72 -2.48 6.65
N SER A 141 18.26 -1.33 7.05
CA SER A 141 18.04 -0.75 8.37
C SER A 141 16.69 -0.05 8.50
N ILE A 142 16.07 0.31 7.37
CA ILE A 142 14.80 1.04 7.30
C ILE A 142 13.60 0.08 7.35
N TYR A 143 13.71 -1.06 6.67
CA TYR A 143 12.61 -2.01 6.54
C TYR A 143 12.67 -3.10 7.61
N LYS A 144 11.51 -3.42 8.17
CA LYS A 144 11.34 -4.55 9.08
C LYS A 144 10.41 -5.57 8.42
N PRO A 145 10.80 -6.85 8.34
CA PRO A 145 9.95 -7.88 7.75
C PRO A 145 8.58 -7.94 8.43
N ASN A 146 7.51 -7.93 7.62
CA ASN A 146 6.15 -8.15 8.08
C ASN A 146 5.66 -9.52 7.62
N LYS A 147 4.87 -10.20 8.46
CA LYS A 147 4.26 -11.50 8.13
C LYS A 147 3.29 -11.38 6.95
N GLU A 148 2.61 -10.25 6.81
CA GLU A 148 1.66 -10.03 5.71
C GLU A 148 2.35 -9.73 4.37
N ASP A 149 3.64 -9.38 4.39
CA ASP A 149 4.38 -9.10 3.17
C ASP A 149 4.78 -10.42 2.49
N HIS A 150 4.67 -10.45 1.16
CA HIS A 150 5.21 -11.54 0.36
C HIS A 150 6.72 -11.42 0.26
N PHE A 151 7.40 -12.51 -0.13
CA PHE A 151 8.85 -12.52 -0.21
C PHE A 151 9.36 -11.77 -1.45
N PHE A 152 10.11 -10.68 -1.27
CA PHE A 152 10.84 -9.98 -2.33
C PHE A 152 12.23 -9.59 -1.80
N PRO A 153 13.34 -10.07 -2.38
CA PRO A 153 14.68 -9.80 -1.87
C PRO A 153 15.17 -8.37 -2.13
N LEU A 154 14.75 -7.73 -3.22
CA LEU A 154 15.26 -6.44 -3.66
C LEU A 154 14.17 -5.36 -3.73
N PHE A 155 14.51 -4.18 -3.24
CA PHE A 155 13.71 -2.97 -3.41
C PHE A 155 13.91 -2.37 -4.80
N THR A 156 12.83 -1.93 -5.41
CA THR A 156 12.81 -1.39 -6.78
C THR A 156 12.24 0.05 -6.85
N ASP A 157 12.01 0.67 -5.70
CA ASP A 157 11.38 1.97 -5.54
C ASP A 157 12.31 3.15 -5.84
N ASP A 158 13.63 2.95 -5.73
CA ASP A 158 14.66 3.96 -5.95
C ASP A 158 15.47 3.76 -7.25
N VAL A 159 15.33 2.60 -7.91
CA VAL A 159 16.02 2.26 -9.16
C VAL A 159 15.06 2.25 -10.35
N LEU A 160 15.32 3.13 -11.33
CA LEU A 160 14.61 3.13 -12.61
C LEU A 160 15.30 2.16 -13.58
N TRP A 161 16.54 2.48 -13.99
CA TRP A 161 17.26 1.71 -15.03
C TRP A 161 17.62 0.28 -14.62
N GLY A 162 17.95 0.06 -13.34
CA GLY A 162 18.24 -1.27 -12.80
C GLY A 162 17.01 -2.12 -12.50
N ARG A 163 15.80 -1.56 -12.67
CA ARG A 163 14.54 -2.20 -12.25
C ARG A 163 14.31 -3.55 -12.93
N PRO A 164 14.54 -3.75 -14.25
CA PRO A 164 14.32 -5.05 -14.87
C PRO A 164 15.21 -6.15 -14.28
N LEU A 165 16.46 -5.81 -13.94
CA LEU A 165 17.38 -6.75 -13.30
C LEU A 165 16.90 -7.12 -11.89
N TYR A 166 16.51 -6.13 -11.09
CA TYR A 166 16.03 -6.37 -9.73
C TYR A 166 14.70 -7.11 -9.73
N GLY A 167 13.82 -6.78 -10.69
CA GLY A 167 12.56 -7.47 -10.96
C GLY A 167 12.76 -8.93 -11.34
N THR A 168 13.81 -9.25 -12.10
CA THR A 168 14.17 -10.64 -12.43
C THR A 168 14.56 -11.43 -11.18
N VAL A 169 15.36 -10.84 -10.29
CA VAL A 169 15.73 -11.48 -9.01
C VAL A 169 14.50 -11.67 -8.12
N ASN A 170 13.63 -10.66 -8.04
CA ASN A 170 12.38 -10.76 -7.28
C ASN A 170 11.43 -11.83 -7.84
N LEU A 171 11.33 -11.94 -9.17
CA LEU A 171 10.53 -12.95 -9.85
C LEU A 171 11.10 -14.36 -9.58
N ALA A 172 12.41 -14.55 -9.71
CA ALA A 172 13.07 -15.81 -9.39
C ALA A 172 12.82 -16.24 -7.92
N ALA A 173 12.88 -15.28 -6.99
CA ALA A 173 12.56 -15.50 -5.59
C ALA A 173 11.08 -15.88 -5.37
N GLY A 174 10.14 -15.20 -6.04
CA GLY A 174 8.72 -15.54 -6.03
C GLY A 174 8.46 -16.95 -6.57
N PHE A 175 9.16 -17.33 -7.64
CA PHE A 175 9.09 -18.67 -8.23
C PHE A 175 9.60 -19.75 -7.26
N GLY A 176 10.79 -19.56 -6.68
CA GLY A 176 11.34 -20.47 -5.69
C GLY A 176 10.43 -20.63 -4.47
N THR A 177 9.86 -19.53 -3.98
CA THR A 177 8.90 -19.56 -2.85
C THR A 177 7.62 -20.31 -3.21
N SER A 178 7.12 -20.12 -4.44
CA SER A 178 5.95 -20.84 -4.95
C SER A 178 6.22 -22.35 -5.04
N LEU A 179 7.37 -22.75 -5.57
CA LEU A 179 7.78 -24.17 -5.64
C LEU A 179 7.86 -24.79 -4.25
N ILE A 180 8.50 -24.13 -3.29
CA ILE A 180 8.54 -24.58 -1.90
C ILE A 180 7.12 -24.70 -1.35
N GLY A 181 6.25 -23.73 -1.64
CA GLY A 181 4.84 -23.73 -1.26
C GLY A 181 4.04 -24.92 -1.79
N ILE A 182 4.36 -25.45 -2.97
CA ILE A 182 3.74 -26.68 -3.49
C ILE A 182 4.09 -27.88 -2.60
N PHE A 183 5.35 -28.01 -2.19
CA PHE A 183 5.79 -29.11 -1.34
C PHE A 183 5.33 -28.95 0.12
N THR A 184 5.16 -27.72 0.60
CA THR A 184 4.68 -27.44 1.97
C THR A 184 3.17 -27.28 2.08
N LEU A 185 2.44 -27.33 0.97
CA LEU A 185 0.98 -27.17 0.88
C LEU A 185 0.19 -27.91 1.97
N PRO A 186 0.44 -29.21 2.28
CA PRO A 186 -0.34 -29.92 3.30
C PRO A 186 -0.04 -29.45 4.72
N PHE A 187 1.09 -28.77 4.95
CA PHE A 187 1.53 -28.32 6.29
C PHE A 187 1.18 -26.86 6.58
N ASP A 188 1.07 -26.02 5.55
CA ASP A 188 0.86 -24.57 5.69
C ASP A 188 -0.48 -24.07 5.11
N GLN A 189 -1.37 -25.00 4.74
CA GLN A 189 -2.69 -24.69 4.15
C GLN A 189 -2.59 -23.84 2.88
N GLY A 190 -1.44 -23.85 2.19
CA GLY A 190 -1.18 -23.09 0.98
C GLY A 190 -0.74 -21.64 1.18
N GLU A 191 -0.45 -21.21 2.41
CA GLU A 191 0.00 -19.84 2.71
C GLU A 191 1.25 -19.46 1.90
N LYS A 192 2.27 -20.33 1.84
CA LYS A 192 3.51 -20.03 1.10
C LYS A 192 3.32 -20.03 -0.40
N LEU A 193 2.46 -20.92 -0.92
CA LEU A 193 2.13 -20.94 -2.33
C LEU A 193 1.43 -19.62 -2.74
N GLN A 194 0.46 -19.17 -1.95
CA GLN A 194 -0.23 -17.91 -2.17
C GLN A 194 0.74 -16.73 -2.14
N LYS A 195 1.60 -16.63 -1.12
CA LYS A 195 2.59 -15.55 -1.01
C LYS A 195 3.63 -15.58 -2.13
N GLY A 196 4.07 -16.77 -2.54
CA GLY A 196 4.97 -16.94 -3.68
C GLY A 196 4.34 -16.45 -4.98
N PHE A 197 3.08 -16.81 -5.22
CA PHE A 197 2.36 -16.37 -6.41
C PHE A 197 2.09 -14.85 -6.42
N GLN A 198 1.75 -14.27 -5.26
CA GLN A 198 1.64 -12.82 -5.11
C GLN A 198 2.97 -12.14 -5.42
N SER A 199 4.09 -12.65 -4.89
CA SER A 199 5.42 -12.12 -5.20
C SER A 199 5.73 -12.14 -6.69
N LEU A 200 5.42 -13.25 -7.38
CA LEU A 200 5.54 -13.33 -8.84
C LEU A 200 4.70 -12.24 -9.53
N PHE A 201 3.41 -12.18 -9.21
CA PHE A 201 2.48 -11.24 -9.82
C PHE A 201 2.94 -9.78 -9.66
N PHE A 202 3.39 -9.40 -8.46
CA PHE A 202 3.86 -8.04 -8.19
C PHE A 202 5.26 -7.74 -8.75
N SER A 203 6.05 -8.77 -9.09
CA SER A 203 7.38 -8.60 -9.70
C SER A 203 7.33 -8.50 -11.22
N LEU A 204 6.28 -9.01 -11.88
CA LEU A 204 6.15 -8.95 -13.35
C LEU A 204 6.22 -7.52 -13.92
N PRO A 205 5.53 -6.51 -13.36
CA PRO A 205 5.61 -5.15 -13.90
C PRO A 205 7.01 -4.51 -13.80
N GLU A 206 7.86 -5.01 -12.90
CA GLU A 206 9.22 -4.49 -12.71
C GLU A 206 10.12 -4.76 -13.92
N LEU A 207 9.79 -5.79 -14.72
CA LEU A 207 10.49 -6.10 -15.97
C LEU A 207 10.33 -5.00 -17.04
N VAL A 208 9.24 -4.23 -16.98
CA VAL A 208 8.92 -3.15 -17.92
C VAL A 208 8.96 -1.78 -17.24
N PHE A 209 9.87 -1.61 -16.28
CA PHE A 209 10.09 -0.35 -15.56
C PHE A 209 8.91 0.15 -14.71
N PHE A 210 7.96 -0.70 -14.33
CA PHE A 210 6.85 -0.32 -13.43
C PHE A 210 7.03 -0.93 -12.04
N ASN A 211 6.85 -0.15 -10.97
CA ASN A 211 6.93 -0.65 -9.59
C ASN A 211 5.53 -0.72 -8.97
N ILE A 212 5.22 -1.85 -8.35
CA ILE A 212 4.08 -1.98 -7.44
C ILE A 212 4.64 -2.16 -6.03
N ARG A 213 4.05 -1.48 -5.05
CA ARG A 213 4.45 -1.58 -3.65
C ARG A 213 4.22 -3.00 -3.13
N LYS A 214 5.29 -3.63 -2.64
CA LYS A 214 5.29 -4.99 -2.07
C LYS A 214 5.38 -5.03 -0.54
N GLY A 215 6.09 -4.06 0.04
CA GLY A 215 6.36 -3.98 1.47
C GLY A 215 5.45 -3.02 2.23
N THR A 216 5.11 -3.39 3.46
CA THR A 216 4.32 -2.57 4.38
C THR A 216 5.19 -2.04 5.52
N PHE A 217 4.79 -0.91 6.10
CA PHE A 217 5.50 -0.27 7.21
C PHE A 217 4.52 -0.02 8.36
N PRO A 218 4.09 -1.07 9.09
CA PRO A 218 3.04 -0.95 10.11
C PRO A 218 3.50 -0.21 11.37
N SER A 219 4.81 -0.11 11.60
CA SER A 219 5.40 0.49 12.81
C SER A 219 5.74 1.98 12.66
N VAL A 220 5.29 2.65 11.60
CA VAL A 220 5.58 4.07 11.37
C VAL A 220 4.80 4.90 12.35
N SER A 221 5.49 5.75 13.11
CA SER A 221 4.81 6.66 14.04
C SER A 221 4.23 7.86 13.30
N ILE A 222 3.17 8.46 13.85
CA ILE A 222 2.52 9.61 13.20
C ILE A 222 3.46 10.80 13.02
N LYS A 223 4.44 10.96 13.92
CA LYS A 223 5.48 12.00 13.87
C LYS A 223 6.42 11.85 12.68
N GLU A 224 6.48 10.65 12.08
CA GLU A 224 7.32 10.38 10.91
C GLU A 224 6.55 10.48 9.59
N ILE A 225 5.23 10.63 9.65
CA ILE A 225 4.39 10.91 8.49
C ILE A 225 4.58 12.39 8.14
N PRO A 226 4.82 12.74 6.86
CA PRO A 226 4.96 14.12 6.42
C PRO A 226 3.79 14.99 6.91
N GLU A 227 4.08 16.13 7.54
CA GLU A 227 3.07 17.09 8.01
C GLU A 227 2.18 17.59 6.86
N GLU A 228 2.73 17.60 5.64
CA GLU A 228 2.04 17.99 4.42
C GLU A 228 0.86 17.08 4.06
N LEU A 229 0.78 15.87 4.62
CA LEU A 229 -0.39 14.99 4.46
C LEU A 229 -1.55 15.36 5.37
N PHE A 230 -1.31 16.18 6.40
CA PHE A 230 -2.33 16.64 7.36
C PHE A 230 -2.83 18.05 7.07
N GLN A 231 -2.27 18.73 6.05
CA GLN A 231 -2.62 20.11 5.69
C GLN A 231 -4.08 20.31 5.22
N PHE A 232 -4.85 19.24 5.02
CA PHE A 232 -6.28 19.31 4.70
C PHE A 232 -7.19 19.43 5.94
N GLN A 233 -6.63 19.56 7.16
CA GLN A 233 -7.42 19.70 8.40
C GLN A 233 -7.71 21.15 8.81
N ASP A 234 -7.07 22.13 8.18
CA ASP A 234 -7.22 23.55 8.50
C ASP A 234 -8.00 24.27 7.39
N GLU A 235 -9.26 23.87 7.17
CA GLU A 235 -10.26 24.74 6.54
C GLU A 235 -11.33 25.03 7.60
N ASP A 236 -11.43 26.31 8.00
CA ASP A 236 -12.40 26.85 8.96
C ASP A 236 -13.87 26.71 8.49
#